data_AF-A0A3A6QN87-F1
#
_entry.id   AF-A0A3A6QN87-F1
#
_cell.length_a   1.000
_cell.length_b   1.000
_cell.length_c   1.000
_cell.angle_alpha   90.00
_cell.angle_beta   90.00
_cell.angle_gamma   90.00
#
_symmetry.space_group_name_H-M   'P 1'
#
loop_
_entity.id
_entity.type
_entity.pdbx_description
1 polymer ?
#
loop_
_entity_poly.entity_id
_entity_poly.type
_entity_poly.pdbx_seq_one_letter_code
_entity_poly.pdbx_strand_id
1 'polypeptide(L)'
;MIKSITLTEIPTPQDVDPSSKFVIDNGVTQTMISVDVILQCLRIAERQGDIPSLPQEWWFPLMARYQIRMDTDENIQVESD
;
A
#
# COMPACT_ATOMS: atom_id res chain seq x y z
N MET A 1 -18.53 6.30 -14.20
CA MET A 1 -17.80 7.31 -14.99
C MET A 1 -17.28 8.37 -14.02
N ILE A 2 -15.98 8.38 -13.72
CA ILE A 2 -15.37 9.36 -12.81
C ILE A 2 -15.33 10.71 -13.53
N LYS A 3 -15.85 11.77 -12.90
CA LYS A 3 -16.06 13.09 -13.55
C LYS A 3 -14.86 14.03 -13.45
N SER A 4 -13.96 13.81 -12.49
CA SER A 4 -12.73 14.59 -12.30
C SER A 4 -11.80 13.84 -11.36
N ILE A 5 -10.49 13.93 -11.60
CA ILE A 5 -9.44 13.49 -10.67
C ILE A 5 -8.72 14.74 -10.21
N THR A 6 -8.90 15.10 -8.94
CA THR A 6 -8.20 16.23 -8.34
C THR A 6 -6.91 15.69 -7.72
N LEU A 7 -5.76 16.06 -8.30
CA LEU A 7 -4.46 15.71 -7.74
C LEU A 7 -4.29 16.53 -6.47
N THR A 8 -4.42 15.86 -5.32
CA THR A 8 -4.27 16.48 -4.02
C THR A 8 -2.91 16.04 -3.50
N GLU A 9 -1.98 16.98 -3.30
CA GLU A 9 -0.75 16.66 -2.60
C GLU A 9 -1.13 16.30 -1.16
N ILE A 10 -1.03 15.02 -0.83
CA ILE A 10 -1.16 14.56 0.54
C ILE A 10 0.19 14.85 1.18
N PRO A 11 0.30 15.83 2.10
CA PRO A 11 1.57 16.10 2.74
C PRO A 11 1.99 14.85 3.50
N THR A 12 3.13 14.27 3.13
CA THR A 12 3.73 13.17 3.88
C THR A 12 4.04 13.71 5.28
N PRO A 13 3.29 13.32 6.33
CA PRO A 13 3.53 13.89 7.64
C PRO A 13 4.90 13.41 8.09
N GLN A 14 5.79 14.34 8.43
CA GLN A 14 7.15 14.01 8.86
C GLN A 14 7.12 13.08 10.10
N ASP A 15 6.07 13.22 10.92
CA ASP A 15 5.91 12.59 12.24
C ASP A 15 4.81 11.50 12.31
N VAL A 16 4.50 10.77 11.23
CA VAL A 16 3.65 9.57 11.39
C VAL A 16 4.44 8.50 12.15
N ASP A 17 4.10 8.24 13.40
CA ASP A 17 4.71 7.14 14.14
C ASP A 17 4.58 5.85 13.31
N PRO A 18 5.69 5.18 12.91
CA PRO A 18 5.64 3.96 12.12
C PRO A 18 4.90 2.81 12.84
N SER A 19 4.66 2.92 14.15
CA SER A 19 3.83 2.00 14.93
C SER A 19 2.32 2.26 14.80
N SER A 20 1.91 3.32 14.11
CA SER A 20 0.50 3.67 13.90
C SER A 20 -0.26 2.53 13.21
N LYS A 21 -1.38 2.15 13.81
CA LYS A 21 -2.28 1.11 13.29
C LYS A 21 -3.63 1.73 12.94
N PHE A 22 -4.20 1.31 11.83
CA PHE A 22 -5.58 1.61 11.47
C PHE A 22 -6.48 0.54 12.04
N VAL A 23 -7.58 0.96 12.68
CA VAL A 23 -8.62 0.04 13.13
C VAL A 23 -9.63 -0.11 12.01
N ILE A 24 -9.83 -1.35 11.56
CA ILE A 24 -10.91 -1.77 10.69
C ILE A 24 -12.00 -2.35 11.58
N ASP A 25 -13.16 -1.70 11.59
CA ASP A 25 -14.36 -2.15 12.31
C ASP A 25 -15.48 -2.39 11.31
N ASN A 26 -16.05 -3.60 11.31
CA ASN A 26 -17.19 -3.97 10.48
C ASN A 26 -18.49 -4.15 11.29
N GLY A 27 -18.50 -3.74 12.56
CA GLY A 27 -19.62 -3.89 13.50
C GLY A 27 -19.73 -5.27 14.16
N VAL A 28 -18.95 -6.26 13.72
CA VAL A 28 -18.89 -7.62 14.28
C VAL A 28 -17.51 -7.91 14.86
N THR A 29 -16.46 -7.43 14.21
CA THR A 29 -15.06 -7.66 14.55
C THR A 29 -14.26 -6.38 14.33
N GLN A 30 -13.31 -6.14 15.24
CA GLN A 30 -12.28 -5.13 15.07
C GLN A 30 -10.95 -5.80 14.77
N THR A 31 -10.25 -5.34 13.73
CA THR A 31 -8.90 -5.76 13.38
C THR A 31 -8.03 -4.53 13.19
N MET A 32 -6.77 -4.62 13.61
CA MET A 32 -5.78 -3.59 13.37
C MET A 32 -4.93 -3.95 12.16
N ILE A 33 -4.83 -3.03 11.21
CA ILE A 33 -3.92 -3.13 10.07
C ILE A 33 -2.85 -2.05 10.20
N SER A 34 -1.60 -2.41 9.98
CA SER A 34 -0.50 -1.46 9.98
C SER A 34 -0.32 -0.83 8.59
N VAL A 35 0.33 0.34 8.55
CA VAL A 35 0.56 1.10 7.29
C VAL A 35 1.30 0.24 6.25
N ASP A 36 2.26 -0.57 6.67
CA ASP A 36 3.04 -1.46 5.80
C ASP A 36 2.15 -2.48 5.07
N VAL A 37 1.12 -3.02 5.73
CA VAL A 37 0.19 -3.98 5.11
C VAL A 37 -0.66 -3.27 4.05
N ILE A 38 -1.13 -2.05 4.33
CA ILE A 38 -1.88 -1.25 3.35
C ILE A 38 -1.01 -0.97 2.11
N LEU A 39 0.24 -0.59 2.32
CA LEU A 39 1.16 -0.30 1.22
C LEU A 39 1.52 -1.57 0.41
N GLN A 40 1.61 -2.73 1.06
CA GLN A 40 1.74 -4.02 0.38
C GLN A 40 0.51 -4.34 -0.48
N CYS A 41 -0.70 -4.16 0.05
CA CYS A 41 -1.94 -4.34 -0.72
C CYS A 41 -1.99 -3.42 -1.94
N LEU A 42 -1.62 -2.14 -1.77
CA LEU A 42 -1.55 -1.18 -2.88
C LEU A 42 -0.59 -1.64 -3.97
N ARG A 43 0.58 -2.19 -3.59
CA ARG A 43 1.56 -2.73 -4.53
C ARG A 43 1.05 -3.96 -5.27
N ILE A 44 0.30 -4.83 -4.60
CA ILE A 44 -0.33 -6.00 -5.25
C ILE A 44 -1.37 -5.54 -6.28
N ALA A 45 -2.24 -4.58 -5.92
CA ALA A 45 -3.23 -4.03 -6.83
C ALA A 45 -2.58 -3.38 -8.07
N GLU A 46 -1.46 -2.68 -7.89
CA GLU A 46 -0.68 -2.11 -8.99
C GLU A 46 -0.14 -3.20 -9.94
N ARG A 47 0.36 -4.31 -9.38
CA ARG A 47 0.87 -5.45 -10.17
C ARG A 47 -0.22 -6.21 -10.91
N GLN A 48 -1.41 -6.32 -10.31
CA GLN A 48 -2.57 -6.99 -10.92
C GLN A 48 -3.23 -6.12 -12.01
N GLY A 49 -2.89 -4.84 -12.08
CA GLY A 49 -3.49 -3.88 -13.01
C GLY A 49 -4.84 -3.34 -12.55
N ASP A 50 -5.22 -3.61 -11.29
CA ASP A 50 -6.43 -3.06 -10.67
C ASP A 50 -6.33 -1.54 -10.46
N ILE A 51 -5.10 -1.04 -10.34
CA ILE A 51 -4.80 0.39 -10.33
C ILE A 51 -3.68 0.72 -11.35
N PRO A 52 -3.63 1.97 -11.84
CA PRO A 52 -2.52 2.42 -12.68
C PRO A 52 -1.17 2.35 -11.95
N SER A 53 -0.09 2.17 -12.71
CA SER A 53 1.27 2.22 -12.19
C SER A 53 1.55 3.56 -11.52
N LEU A 54 2.00 3.49 -10.27
CA LEU A 54 2.38 4.65 -9.49
C LEU A 54 3.84 5.02 -9.80
N PRO A 55 4.17 6.32 -9.86
CA PRO A 55 5.54 6.75 -10.13
C PRO A 55 6.53 6.23 -9.07
N GLN A 56 7.76 5.90 -9.48
CA GLN A 56 8.76 5.33 -8.57
C GLN A 56 9.16 6.31 -7.46
N GLU A 57 9.16 7.61 -7.78
CA GLU A 57 9.41 8.70 -6.83
C GLU A 57 8.41 8.74 -5.67
N TRP A 58 7.20 8.19 -5.85
CA TRP A 58 6.22 8.07 -4.78
C TRP A 58 6.59 6.95 -3.79
N TRP A 59 7.14 5.86 -4.31
CA TRP A 59 7.51 4.70 -3.51
C TRP A 59 8.83 4.86 -2.75
N PHE A 60 9.83 5.55 -3.30
CA PHE A 60 11.17 5.64 -2.68
C PHE A 60 11.17 6.14 -1.22
N PRO A 61 10.45 7.23 -0.85
CA PRO A 61 10.39 7.68 0.54
C PRO A 61 9.72 6.64 1.46
N LEU A 62 8.73 5.91 0.94
CA LEU A 62 7.97 4.91 1.69
C LEU A 62 8.77 3.62 1.90
N MET A 63 9.61 3.23 0.93
CA MET A 63 10.50 2.07 1.07
C MET A 63 11.48 2.24 2.21
N ALA A 64 12.12 3.40 2.31
CA ALA A 64 13.06 3.68 3.40
C ALA A 64 12.35 3.68 4.76
N ARG A 65 11.15 4.27 4.82
CA ARG A 65 10.39 4.44 6.07
C ARG A 65 9.72 3.16 6.57
N TYR A 66 9.15 2.35 5.68
CA TYR A 66 8.34 1.18 6.02
C TYR A 66 8.97 -0.16 5.60
N GLN A 67 10.22 -0.15 5.10
CA GLN A 67 10.97 -1.35 4.69
C GLN A 67 10.21 -2.23 3.69
N ILE A 68 9.41 -1.60 2.82
CA ILE A 68 8.63 -2.31 1.80
C ILE A 68 9.59 -2.88 0.76
N ARG A 69 9.55 -4.20 0.58
CA ARG A 69 10.34 -4.88 -0.45
C ARG A 69 9.72 -4.66 -1.82
N MET A 70 10.48 -4.04 -2.72
CA MET A 70 10.21 -4.03 -4.15
C MET A 70 10.88 -5.23 -4.79
N ASP A 71 10.55 -6.46 -4.38
CA ASP A 71 11.10 -7.62 -5.08
C ASP A 71 10.48 -7.66 -6.49
N THR A 72 11.23 -7.13 -7.46
CA THR A 72 11.05 -7.37 -8.89
C THR A 72 11.16 -8.88 -9.11
N ASP A 73 10.08 -9.49 -9.56
CA ASP A 73 9.94 -10.94 -9.77
C ASP A 73 9.99 -11.81 -8.51
N GLU A 74 8.80 -12.08 -7.95
CA GLU A 74 8.57 -13.40 -7.34
C GLU A 74 7.35 -14.00 -8.00
N ASN A 75 7.61 -14.82 -9.03
CA ASN A 75 6.67 -15.83 -9.49
C ASN A 75 6.18 -16.59 -8.27
N ILE A 76 4.93 -16.37 -7.88
CA ILE A 76 4.21 -17.26 -6.97
C ILE A 76 4.16 -18.60 -7.69
N GLN A 77 5.13 -19.47 -7.43
CA GLN A 77 5.03 -20.88 -7.78
C GLN A 77 3.95 -21.44 -6.88
N VAL A 78 2.75 -21.60 -7.45
CA VAL A 78 1.69 -22.39 -6.86
C VAL A 78 2.17 -23.84 -6.93
N GLU A 79 2.79 -24.33 -5.87
CA GLU A 79 3.01 -25.77 -5.71
C GLU A 79 1.64 -26.45 -5.75
N SER A 80 1.48 -27.34 -6.72
CA SER A 80 0.27 -28.14 -6.93
C SER A 80 0.54 -29.49 -6.28
N ASP A 81 -0.22 -29.84 -5.24
CA ASP A 81 -0.37 -31.22 -4.76
C ASP A 81 -1.45 -31.95 -5.58
#